data_AF-A4YAW7-F1
#
_entry.id   AF-A4YAW7-F1
#
_cell.length_a   1.000
_cell.length_b   1.000
_cell.length_c   1.000
_cell.angle_alpha   90.00
_cell.angle_beta   90.00
_cell.angle_gamma   90.00
#
_symmetry.space_group_name_H-M   'P 1'
#
loop_
_entity.id
_entity.type
_entity.pdbx_description
1 polymer ?
#
loop_
_entity_poly.entity_id
_entity_poly.type
_entity_poly.pdbx_seq_one_letter_code
_entity_poly.pdbx_strand_id
1 'polypeptide(L)' 'MSGKNLKALIISDDVIRNGIGVEFYIDDKLIVEIFRDDNEHTKMLSVFEQPVSLEIIEECVTLFKELVPIY' A
#
# COMPACT_ATOMS: atom_id res chain seq x y z
N MET A 1 -22.19 3.19 10.22
CA MET A 1 -20.80 3.11 9.74
C MET A 1 -20.80 2.05 8.65
N SER A 2 -20.95 2.47 7.40
CA SER A 2 -20.92 1.54 6.25
C SER A 2 -19.45 1.15 6.06
N GLY A 3 -19.13 -0.11 6.37
CA GLY A 3 -17.78 -0.63 6.34
C GLY A 3 -17.24 -0.64 4.91
N LYS A 4 -16.40 0.33 4.59
CA LYS A 4 -15.57 0.26 3.38
C LYS A 4 -14.65 -0.95 3.53
N ASN A 5 -14.71 -1.88 2.59
CA ASN A 5 -13.88 -3.09 2.63
C ASN A 5 -12.53 -2.76 1.99
N LEU A 6 -11.57 -2.35 2.83
CA LEU A 6 -10.19 -2.16 2.41
C LEU A 6 -9.59 -3.54 2.06
N LYS A 7 -9.12 -3.68 0.82
CA LYS A 7 -8.44 -4.90 0.36
C LYS A 7 -6.97 -4.58 0.09
N ALA A 8 -6.07 -5.42 0.59
CA ALA A 8 -4.65 -5.34 0.27
C ALA A 8 -4.28 -6.41 -0.76
N LEU A 9 -3.56 -6.01 -1.81
CA LEU A 9 -2.98 -6.89 -2.81
C LEU A 9 -1.47 -6.74 -2.78
N ILE A 10 -0.75 -7.83 -2.51
CA ILE A 10 0.71 -7.85 -2.54
C ILE A 10 1.14 -8.06 -4.00
N ILE A 11 1.94 -7.13 -4.51
CA ILE A 11 2.64 -7.23 -5.78
C ILE A 11 4.11 -7.47 -5.44
N SER A 12 4.49 -8.75 -5.41
CA SER A 12 5.88 -9.16 -5.31
C SER A 12 6.47 -9.35 -6.70
N ASP A 13 7.65 -8.82 -6.93
CA ASP A 13 8.46 -9.02 -8.15
C ASP A 13 8.01 -8.21 -9.37
N ASP A 14 7.94 -6.88 -9.19
CA ASP A 14 8.16 -6.00 -10.32
C ASP A 14 9.67 -6.08 -10.66
N VAL A 15 10.00 -6.94 -11.64
CA VAL A 15 11.37 -7.19 -12.15
C VAL A 15 12.12 -5.89 -12.47
N ILE A 16 11.39 -4.80 -12.70
CA ILE A 16 11.93 -3.48 -13.01
C ILE A 16 12.27 -2.69 -11.74
N ARG A 17 11.50 -2.82 -10.65
CA ARG A 17 11.62 -1.98 -9.44
C ARG A 17 12.38 -2.63 -8.29
N ASN A 18 12.66 -3.94 -8.34
CA ASN A 18 13.37 -4.70 -7.30
C ASN A 18 12.86 -4.40 -5.88
N GLY A 19 11.61 -4.80 -5.61
CA GLY A 19 10.97 -4.53 -4.32
C GLY A 19 9.60 -5.16 -4.19
N ILE A 20 8.86 -4.74 -3.17
CA ILE A 20 7.51 -5.23 -2.88
C ILE A 20 6.54 -4.05 -2.86
N GLY A 21 5.54 -4.09 -3.74
CA GLY A 21 4.39 -3.19 -3.72
C GLY A 21 3.22 -3.81 -2.96
N VAL A 22 2.49 -2.99 -2.20
CA VAL A 22 1.18 -3.36 -1.67
C VAL A 22 0.18 -2.31 -2.13
N GLU A 23 -0.81 -2.76 -2.87
CA GLU A 23 -1.90 -1.93 -3.37
C GLU A 23 -3.13 -2.08 -2.47
N PHE A 24 -3.75 -0.95 -2.17
CA PHE A 24 -4.91 -0.85 -1.29
C PHE A 24 -6.12 -0.36 -2.07
N TYR A 25 -7.18 -1.18 -2.03
CA TYR A 25 -8.39 -0.96 -2.81
C TYR A 25 -9.60 -0.71 -1.90
N ILE A 26 -10.46 0.23 -2.32
CA ILE A 26 -11.80 0.46 -1.75
C ILE A 26 -12.80 0.46 -2.90
N ASP A 27 -13.84 -0.36 -2.81
CA ASP A 27 -14.85 -0.50 -3.87
C ASP A 27 -14.22 -0.74 -5.25
N ASP A 28 -13.18 -1.60 -5.27
CA ASP A 28 -12.37 -1.99 -6.43
C ASP A 28 -11.61 -0.84 -7.11
N LYS A 29 -11.45 0.31 -6.43
CA LYS A 29 -10.57 1.41 -6.84
C LYS A 29 -9.25 1.40 -6.08
N LEU A 30 -8.15 1.53 -6.80
CA LEU A 30 -6.82 1.72 -6.20
C LEU A 30 -6.78 3.09 -5.51
N ILE A 31 -6.56 3.10 -4.19
CA ILE A 31 -6.51 4.31 -3.40
C ILE A 31 -5.08 4.66 -3.04
N VAL A 32 -4.33 3.67 -2.56
CA VAL A 32 -2.95 3.82 -2.07
C VAL A 32 -2.10 2.67 -2.60
N GLU A 33 -0.86 2.97 -2.99
CA GLU A 33 0.21 1.97 -3.10
C GLU A 33 1.27 2.32 -2.05
N ILE A 34 1.75 1.32 -1.31
CA ILE A 34 2.99 1.45 -0.53
C ILE A 34 4.01 0.50 -1.14
N PHE A 35 5.13 1.04 -1.59
CA PHE A 35 6.22 0.29 -2.20
C PHE A 35 7.46 0.31 -1.34
N ARG A 36 8.02 -0.86 -1.04
CA ARG A 36 9.34 -1.04 -0.45
C ARG A 36 10.36 -1.22 -1.57
N ASP A 37 11.32 -0.32 -1.64
CA ASP A 37 12.49 -0.46 -2.51
C ASP A 37 13.59 -1.21 -1.75
N ASP A 38 14.05 -2.33 -2.29
CA ASP A 38 15.05 -3.18 -1.64
C ASP A 38 16.49 -2.75 -1.98
N ASN A 39 16.68 -1.96 -3.04
CA ASN A 39 17.97 -1.36 -3.39
C ASN A 39 18.26 -0.12 -2.54
N GLU A 40 17.30 0.80 -2.51
CA GLU A 40 17.45 2.10 -1.84
C GLU A 40 17.03 2.04 -0.36
N HIS A 41 16.48 0.90 0.09
CA HIS A 41 15.92 0.70 1.43
C HIS A 41 14.86 1.74 1.83
N THR A 42 14.16 2.30 0.83
CA THR A 42 13.11 3.31 1.03
C THR A 42 11.71 2.68 1.00
N LYS A 43 10.74 3.43 1.50
CA LYS A 43 9.31 3.09 1.43
C LYS A 43 8.57 4.31 0.91
N MET A 44 7.89 4.16 -0.21
CA MET A 44 7.17 5.25 -0.88
C MET A 44 5.68 4.98 -0.83
N LEU A 45 4.90 6.01 -0.50
CA LEU A 45 3.45 5.97 -0.49
C LEU A 45 2.92 6.84 -1.64
N SER A 46 2.13 6.24 -2.52
CA SER A 46 1.45 6.90 -3.64
C SER A 46 -0.05 6.95 -3.37
N VAL A 47 -0.68 8.11 -3.57
CA VAL A 47 -2.13 8.30 -3.42
C VAL A 47 -2.75 8.59 -4.78
N PHE A 48 -3.72 7.77 -5.19
CA PHE A 48 -4.32 7.82 -6.54
C PHE A 48 -5.68 8.53 -6.57
N GLU A 49 -6.50 8.33 -5.55
CA GLU A 49 -7.79 9.00 -5.40
C GLU A 49 -7.66 10.09 -4.32
N GLN A 50 -8.15 11.30 -4.55
CA GLN A 50 -8.10 12.39 -3.57
C GLN A 50 -9.47 13.06 -3.41
N PRO A 51 -9.87 13.41 -2.18
CA PRO A 51 -9.12 13.28 -0.91
C PRO A 51 -9.21 11.88 -0.27
N VAL A 52 -8.14 11.45 0.42
CA VAL A 52 -8.12 10.25 1.30
C VAL A 52 -8.06 10.70 2.75
N SER A 53 -8.83 10.06 3.63
CA SER A 53 -8.78 10.38 5.05
C SER A 53 -7.51 9.85 5.70
N LEU A 54 -7.05 10.52 6.76
CA LEU A 54 -5.84 10.11 7.47
C LEU A 54 -5.97 8.69 8.05
N GLU A 55 -7.16 8.34 8.55
CA GLU A 55 -7.43 7.01 9.12
C GLU A 55 -7.21 5.89 8.10
N ILE A 56 -7.57 6.11 6.83
CA ILE A 56 -7.33 5.14 5.76
C ILE A 56 -5.83 5.00 5.49
N ILE A 57 -5.08 6.11 5.48
CA ILE A 57 -3.63 6.07 5.29
C ILE A 57 -2.94 5.31 6.43
N GLU A 58 -3.36 5.55 7.68
CA GLU A 58 -2.83 4.87 8.87
C GLU A 58 -3.12 3.37 8.84
N GLU A 59 -4.33 2.97 8.42
CA GLU A 59 -4.71 1.57 8.24
C GLU A 59 -3.85 0.90 7.15
N CYS A 60 -3.65 1.55 5.99
CA CYS A 60 -2.79 1.05 4.93
C CYS A 60 -1.34 0.86 5.40
N VAL A 61 -0.79 1.84 6.14
CA VAL A 61 0.56 1.75 6.70
C VAL A 61 0.66 0.60 7.71
N THR A 62 -0.35 0.41 8.55
CA THR A 62 -0.38 -0.69 9.53
C THR A 62 -0.37 -2.03 8.83
N LEU A 63 -1.29 -2.25 7.89
CA LEU A 63 -1.38 -3.48 7.11
C LEU A 63 -0.11 -3.74 6.31
N PHE A 64 0.48 -2.73 5.70
CA PHE A 64 1.75 -2.87 4.98
C PHE A 64 2.86 -3.43 5.88
N LYS A 65 2.98 -2.91 7.10
CA LYS A 65 4.00 -3.37 8.07
C LYS A 65 3.77 -4.81 8.54
N GLU A 66 2.51 -5.27 8.54
CA GLU A 66 2.15 -6.65 8.87
C GLU A 66 2.41 -7.61 7.70
N LEU A 67 2.14 -7.18 6.46
CA LEU A 67 2.27 -7.99 5.26
C LEU A 67 3.70 -8.09 4.74
N VAL A 68 4.49 -7.03 4.92
CA VAL A 68 5.83 -6.91 4.35
C VAL A 68 6.87 -6.82 5.46
N PRO A 69 7.82 -7.77 5.54
CA PRO A 69 8.93 -7.69 6.48
C PRO A 69 9.68 -6.36 6.36
N ILE A 70 9.94 -5.74 7.51
CA ILE A 70 10.67 -4.49 7.59
C ILE A 70 12.08 -4.82 8.05
N TYR A 71 13.07 -4.25 7.36
CA TYR A 71 14.49 -4.31 7.73
C TYR A 71 14.77 -3.58 9.03
#